data_AF-A0A3M2AGA8-F1
#
_entry.id   AF-A0A3M2AGA8-F1
#
_cell.length_a   1.000
_cell.length_b   1.000
_cell.length_c   1.000
_cell.angle_alpha   90.00
_cell.angle_beta   90.00
_cell.angle_gamma   90.00
#
_symmetry.space_group_name_H-M   'P 1'
#
loop_
_entity.id
_entity.type
_entity.pdbx_description
1 polymer ?
#
loop_
_entity_poly.entity_id
_entity_poly.type
_entity_poly.pdbx_seq_one_letter_code
_entity_poly.pdbx_strand_id
1 'polypeptide(L)'
;MIKATNPYEIKPPTPKVLPPNYAQGIDNLSSEDFLKIYMETLKYQDPFQQQDLSKMLQDMVQLNQIKYFNDVKSFLENIKGWFNQFTLLSGMSLVGKELVFSTNSVDTVKGGKYYLLSSQEVKDATVKIMDGDTTVK
;
A
#
# COMPACT_ATOMS: atom_id res chain seq x y z
N MET A 1 24.62 0.72 -5.29
CA MET A 1 24.83 1.38 -3.98
C MET A 1 23.53 1.31 -3.20
N ILE A 2 23.47 0.49 -2.16
CA ILE A 2 22.27 0.34 -1.31
C ILE A 2 22.36 1.44 -0.26
N LYS A 3 21.41 2.40 -0.26
CA LYS A 3 21.33 3.41 0.80
C LYS A 3 20.87 2.72 2.08
N ALA A 4 21.69 2.77 3.12
CA ALA A 4 21.30 2.35 4.46
C ALA A 4 20.18 3.27 4.95
N THR A 5 18.98 2.73 5.14
CA THR A 5 17.91 3.39 5.89
C THR A 5 18.30 3.38 7.36
N ASN A 6 18.45 4.57 7.92
CA ASN A 6 18.90 4.78 9.29
C ASN A 6 17.81 4.29 10.27
N PRO A 7 18.07 3.29 11.14
CA PRO A 7 17.05 2.65 11.97
C PRO A 7 16.49 3.53 13.11
N TYR A 8 16.93 4.79 13.19
CA TYR A 8 16.58 5.74 14.24
C TYR A 8 15.71 6.91 13.77
N GLU A 9 15.17 6.87 12.54
CA GLU A 9 14.12 7.82 12.13
C GLU A 9 12.77 7.41 12.75
N ILE A 10 12.66 7.61 14.05
CA ILE A 10 11.37 7.56 14.75
C ILE A 10 10.64 8.84 14.33
N LYS A 11 9.87 8.77 13.25
CA LYS A 11 9.01 9.89 12.85
C LYS A 11 8.08 10.18 14.04
N PRO A 12 8.16 11.36 14.67
CA PRO A 12 7.31 11.66 15.80
C PRO A 12 5.86 11.50 15.38
N PRO A 13 5.01 10.89 16.24
CA PRO A 13 3.60 10.75 15.94
C PRO A 13 3.05 12.13 15.61
N THR A 14 2.41 12.25 14.45
CA THR A 14 1.87 13.53 13.98
C THR A 14 0.94 14.08 15.04
N PRO A 15 1.12 15.35 15.47
CA PRO A 15 0.29 15.93 16.50
C PRO A 15 -1.17 15.90 16.06
N LYS A 16 -2.03 15.31 16.87
CA LYS A 16 -3.48 15.32 16.65
C LYS A 16 -3.95 16.77 16.79
N VAL A 17 -4.46 17.36 15.72
CA VAL A 17 -5.04 18.71 15.75
C VAL A 17 -6.43 18.60 16.36
N LEU A 18 -6.60 19.15 17.56
CA LEU A 18 -7.87 19.13 18.29
C LEU A 18 -8.67 20.41 17.97
N PRO A 19 -9.99 20.32 17.75
CA PRO A 19 -10.83 21.49 17.52
C PRO A 19 -10.94 22.37 18.79
N PRO A 20 -11.31 23.66 18.65
CA PRO A 20 -11.35 24.63 19.76
C PRO A 20 -12.26 24.26 20.94
N ASN A 21 -13.19 23.31 20.75
CA ASN A 21 -14.15 22.84 21.77
C ASN A 21 -14.00 21.35 22.09
N TYR A 22 -12.78 20.82 22.00
CA TYR A 22 -12.52 19.41 22.26
C TYR A 22 -12.72 19.05 23.74
N ALA A 23 -13.76 18.27 24.06
CA ALA A 23 -13.95 17.70 25.38
C ALA A 23 -13.07 16.44 25.55
N GLN A 24 -12.09 16.51 26.45
CA GLN A 24 -11.27 15.36 26.82
C GLN A 24 -12.15 14.24 27.41
N GLY A 25 -12.14 13.08 26.77
CA GLY A 25 -12.94 11.90 27.15
C GLY A 25 -13.76 11.32 26.00
N ILE A 26 -13.96 12.07 24.92
CA ILE A 26 -14.77 11.64 23.76
C ILE A 26 -14.00 10.72 22.81
N ASP A 27 -12.66 10.82 22.75
CA ASP A 27 -11.81 9.99 21.87
C ASP A 27 -11.91 8.48 22.11
N ASN A 28 -12.33 8.07 23.31
CA ASN A 28 -12.46 6.67 23.70
C ASN A 28 -13.90 6.22 23.91
N LEU A 29 -14.89 7.09 23.64
CA LEU A 29 -16.29 6.68 23.69
C LEU A 29 -16.57 5.75 22.51
N SER A 30 -16.95 4.51 22.82
CA SER A 30 -17.53 3.63 21.83
C SER A 30 -18.90 4.17 21.38
N SER A 31 -19.37 3.75 20.22
CA SER A 31 -20.72 4.08 19.75
C SER A 31 -21.80 3.67 20.77
N GLU A 32 -21.54 2.65 21.59
CA GLU A 32 -22.43 2.16 22.65
C GLU A 32 -22.46 3.09 23.87
N ASP A 33 -21.30 3.59 24.31
CA ASP A 33 -21.23 4.55 25.41
C ASP A 33 -21.90 5.87 25.04
N PHE A 34 -21.78 6.26 23.77
CA PHE A 34 -22.51 7.40 23.22
C PHE A 34 -24.04 7.18 23.27
N LEU A 35 -24.54 6.02 22.81
CA LEU A 35 -25.97 5.69 22.86
C LEU A 35 -26.51 5.70 24.29
N LYS A 36 -25.71 5.27 25.26
CA LYS A 36 -26.05 5.29 26.67
C LYS A 36 -26.14 6.72 27.21
N ILE A 37 -25.17 7.57 26.89
CA ILE A 37 -25.17 9.01 27.24
C ILE A 37 -26.34 9.73 26.54
N TYR A 38 -26.65 9.37 25.29
CA TYR A 38 -27.79 9.91 24.53
C TYR A 38 -29.14 9.54 25.18
N MET A 39 -29.32 8.28 25.56
CA MET A 39 -30.54 7.85 26.26
C MET A 39 -30.69 8.49 27.64
N GLU A 40 -29.58 8.66 28.36
CA GLU A 40 -29.57 9.29 29.69
C GLU A 40 -29.82 10.80 29.58
N THR A 41 -29.27 11.47 28.58
CA THR A 41 -29.55 12.88 28.31
C THR A 41 -31.01 13.08 27.90
N LEU A 42 -31.58 12.27 27.00
CA LEU A 42 -33.01 12.35 26.64
C LEU A 42 -33.96 12.23 27.85
N LYS A 43 -33.59 11.46 28.88
CA LYS A 43 -34.36 11.37 30.13
C LYS A 43 -34.34 12.66 30.96
N TYR A 44 -33.31 13.49 30.82
CA TYR A 44 -33.05 14.67 31.65
C TYR A 44 -33.01 15.99 30.86
N GLN A 45 -33.44 16.01 29.60
CA GLN A 45 -33.39 17.22 28.77
C GLN A 45 -34.51 18.20 29.12
N ASP A 46 -34.11 19.39 29.54
CA ASP A 46 -34.90 20.60 29.42
C ASP A 46 -35.05 20.93 27.92
N PRO A 47 -36.27 21.13 27.39
CA PRO A 47 -36.54 21.31 25.95
C PRO A 47 -35.81 22.48 25.26
N PHE A 48 -35.13 23.37 26.00
CA PHE A 48 -34.43 24.55 25.45
C PHE A 48 -32.93 24.37 25.13
N GLN A 49 -32.33 23.18 25.33
CA GLN A 49 -30.87 22.93 25.11
C GLN A 49 -30.54 21.88 24.04
N GLN A 50 -31.40 21.70 23.03
CA GLN A 50 -31.26 20.65 22.00
C GLN A 50 -30.08 20.85 21.01
N GLN A 51 -29.45 22.03 20.96
CA GLN A 51 -28.42 22.36 19.96
C GLN A 51 -27.07 21.65 20.18
N ASP A 52 -26.70 21.32 21.42
CA ASP A 52 -25.38 20.75 21.72
C ASP A 52 -25.29 19.26 21.29
N LEU A 53 -26.41 18.54 21.44
CA LEU A 53 -26.49 17.12 21.10
C LEU A 53 -26.36 16.86 19.59
N SER A 54 -26.94 17.74 18.75
CA SER A 54 -26.83 17.62 17.30
C SER A 54 -25.40 17.82 16.80
N LYS A 55 -24.64 18.74 17.41
CA LYS A 55 -23.22 18.95 17.06
C LYS A 55 -22.36 17.76 17.49
N MET A 56 -22.57 17.26 18.71
CA MET A 56 -21.83 16.11 19.22
C MET A 56 -22.10 14.83 18.40
N LEU A 57 -23.35 14.61 17.96
CA LEU A 57 -23.71 13.55 17.01
C LEU A 57 -22.95 13.69 15.68
N GLN A 58 -22.90 14.90 15.15
CA GLN A 58 -22.28 15.18 13.86
C GLN A 58 -20.76 14.96 13.92
N ASP A 59 -20.12 15.39 15.01
CA ASP A 59 -18.70 15.18 15.27
C ASP A 59 -18.38 13.68 15.46
N MET A 60 -19.24 12.93 16.16
CA MET A 60 -19.10 11.48 16.31
C MET A 60 -19.22 10.72 14.98
N VAL A 61 -20.17 11.10 14.14
CA VAL A 61 -20.30 10.51 12.80
C VAL A 61 -19.05 10.79 11.96
N GLN A 62 -18.51 12.02 12.01
CA GLN A 62 -17.27 12.36 11.32
C GLN A 62 -16.07 11.57 11.88
N LEU A 63 -15.95 11.42 13.20
CA LEU A 63 -14.88 10.63 13.82
C LEU A 63 -14.96 9.14 13.46
N ASN A 64 -16.16 8.56 13.46
CA ASN A 64 -16.36 7.17 13.04
C ASN A 64 -16.02 6.97 11.56
N GLN A 65 -16.39 7.92 10.69
CA GLN A 65 -15.98 7.89 9.29
C GLN A 65 -14.45 7.96 9.15
N ILE A 66 -13.78 8.86 9.88
CA ILE A 66 -12.32 8.99 9.85
C ILE A 66 -11.65 7.70 10.36
N LYS A 67 -12.15 7.12 11.45
CA LYS A 67 -11.65 5.83 11.97
C LYS A 67 -11.79 4.73 10.93
N TYR A 68 -12.96 4.61 10.31
CA TYR A 68 -13.19 3.65 9.23
C TYR A 68 -12.24 3.86 8.05
N PHE A 69 -12.01 5.11 7.61
CA PHE A 69 -11.04 5.40 6.55
C PHE A 69 -9.61 5.01 6.94
N ASN A 70 -9.21 5.24 8.18
CA ASN A 70 -7.89 4.84 8.68
C ASN A 70 -7.73 3.31 8.77
N ASP A 71 -8.78 2.60 9.18
CA ASP A 71 -8.79 1.13 9.21
C ASP A 71 -8.69 0.54 7.80
N VAL A 72 -9.46 1.08 6.85
CA VAL A 72 -9.38 0.70 5.42
C VAL A 72 -7.99 0.99 4.86
N LYS A 73 -7.41 2.16 5.15
CA LYS A 73 -6.06 2.50 4.71
C LYS A 73 -5.03 1.50 5.25
N SER A 74 -5.09 1.17 6.54
CA SER A 74 -4.17 0.22 7.18
C SER A 74 -4.32 -1.18 6.58
N PHE A 75 -5.55 -1.62 6.31
CA PHE A 75 -5.82 -2.87 5.61
C PHE A 75 -5.21 -2.91 4.20
N LEU A 76 -5.35 -1.82 3.42
CA LEU A 76 -4.76 -1.71 2.09
C LEU A 76 -3.22 -1.71 2.13
N GLU A 77 -2.62 -1.04 3.11
CA GLU A 77 -1.16 -1.07 3.32
C GLU A 77 -0.68 -2.50 3.65
N ASN A 78 -1.43 -3.24 4.47
CA ASN A 78 -1.15 -4.65 4.76
C ASN A 78 -1.27 -5.54 3.52
N ILE A 79 -2.31 -5.35 2.69
CA ILE A 79 -2.47 -6.07 1.42
C ILE A 79 -1.26 -5.82 0.51
N LYS A 80 -0.82 -4.57 0.40
CA LYS A 80 0.37 -4.23 -0.40
C LYS A 80 1.61 -4.95 0.11
N GLY A 81 1.78 -5.02 1.43
CA GLY A 81 2.84 -5.80 2.07
C GLY A 81 2.80 -7.29 1.69
N TRP A 82 1.61 -7.90 1.75
CA TRP A 82 1.41 -9.30 1.36
C TRP A 82 1.69 -9.54 -0.14
N PHE A 83 1.27 -8.63 -1.02
CA PHE A 83 1.53 -8.73 -2.47
C PHE A 83 3.03 -8.73 -2.80
N ASN A 84 3.80 -7.90 -2.11
CA ASN A 84 5.25 -7.86 -2.26
C ASN A 84 5.90 -9.17 -1.78
N GLN A 85 5.45 -9.73 -0.66
CA GLN A 85 5.96 -11.02 -0.16
C GLN A 85 5.61 -12.16 -1.13
N PHE A 86 4.40 -12.17 -1.70
CA PHE A 86 4.01 -13.16 -2.69
C PHE A 86 4.85 -13.08 -3.96
N THR A 87 5.15 -11.87 -4.43
CA THR A 87 6.04 -11.65 -5.57
C THR A 87 7.45 -12.18 -5.30
N LEU A 88 7.98 -11.96 -4.08
CA LEU A 88 9.27 -12.50 -3.67
C LEU A 88 9.26 -14.03 -3.63
N LEU A 89 8.25 -14.65 -3.01
CA LEU A 89 8.12 -16.12 -2.95
C LEU A 89 7.98 -16.73 -4.35
N SER A 90 7.23 -16.08 -5.23
CA SER A 90 7.11 -16.46 -6.64
C SER A 90 8.48 -16.38 -7.34
N GLY A 91 9.24 -15.32 -7.07
CA GLY A 91 10.62 -15.17 -7.57
C GLY A 91 11.58 -16.23 -7.02
N MET A 92 11.46 -16.62 -5.74
CA MET A 92 12.26 -17.71 -5.16
C MET A 92 12.04 -19.05 -5.88
N SER A 93 10.82 -19.30 -6.36
CA SER A 93 10.53 -20.51 -7.16
C SER A 93 11.27 -20.54 -8.52
N LEU A 94 11.77 -19.40 -8.99
CA LEU A 94 12.57 -19.31 -10.22
C LEU A 94 14.04 -19.69 -10.00
N VAL A 95 14.51 -19.75 -8.75
CA VAL A 95 15.87 -20.16 -8.43
C VAL A 95 16.08 -21.61 -8.88
N GLY A 96 17.12 -21.84 -9.69
CA GLY A 96 17.42 -23.16 -10.25
C GLY A 96 16.58 -23.54 -11.47
N LYS A 97 15.65 -22.68 -11.93
CA LYS A 97 14.96 -22.85 -13.23
C LYS A 97 15.73 -22.12 -14.34
N GLU A 98 15.63 -22.64 -15.56
CA GLU A 98 16.09 -21.93 -16.75
C GLU A 98 15.11 -20.80 -17.08
N LEU A 99 15.64 -19.61 -17.35
CA LEU A 99 14.87 -18.42 -17.72
C LEU A 99 15.36 -17.90 -19.06
N VAL A 100 14.43 -17.57 -19.94
CA VAL A 100 14.73 -16.84 -21.18
C VAL A 100 14.42 -15.36 -20.92
N PHE A 101 15.41 -14.50 -21.10
CA PHE A 101 15.29 -13.06 -20.97
C PHE A 101 15.85 -12.38 -22.21
N SER A 102 15.38 -11.15 -22.47
CA SER A 102 15.87 -10.36 -23.60
C SER A 102 17.30 -9.90 -23.36
N THR A 103 18.18 -10.10 -24.34
CA THR A 103 19.56 -9.63 -24.33
C THR A 103 19.94 -9.11 -25.71
N ASN A 104 20.83 -8.11 -25.74
CA ASN A 104 21.44 -7.57 -26.96
C ASN A 104 22.89 -8.03 -27.15
N SER A 105 23.39 -8.87 -26.24
CA SER A 105 24.75 -9.41 -26.27
C SER A 105 24.74 -10.91 -26.11
N VAL A 106 25.66 -11.57 -26.81
CA VAL A 106 25.89 -13.01 -26.75
C VAL A 106 27.11 -13.26 -25.86
N ASP A 107 26.95 -14.01 -24.79
CA ASP A 107 28.08 -14.54 -24.02
C ASP A 107 28.66 -15.75 -24.78
N THR A 108 29.88 -15.59 -25.28
CA THR A 108 30.63 -16.61 -26.01
C THR A 108 31.50 -17.49 -25.10
N VAL A 109 31.68 -17.09 -23.83
CA VAL A 109 32.56 -17.76 -22.87
C VAL A 109 31.82 -18.87 -22.13
N LYS A 110 30.60 -18.59 -21.67
CA LYS A 110 29.80 -19.57 -20.92
C LYS A 110 28.95 -20.47 -21.81
N GLY A 111 28.80 -20.11 -23.08
CA GLY A 111 27.85 -20.75 -23.99
C GLY A 111 26.40 -20.48 -23.56
N GLY A 112 25.48 -20.47 -24.52
CA GLY A 112 24.07 -20.19 -24.23
C GLY A 112 23.15 -20.60 -25.37
N LYS A 113 21.89 -20.89 -25.03
CA LYS A 113 20.82 -21.05 -26.02
C LYS A 113 20.16 -19.69 -26.23
N TYR A 114 20.06 -19.27 -27.48
CA TYR A 114 19.43 -18.00 -27.87
C TYR A 114 18.15 -18.30 -28.64
N TYR A 115 17.10 -17.54 -28.34
CA TYR A 115 15.77 -17.71 -28.93
C TYR A 115 15.35 -16.39 -29.55
N LEU A 116 14.79 -16.45 -30.76
CA LEU A 116 14.09 -15.32 -31.37
C LEU A 116 12.61 -15.45 -31.04
N LEU A 117 12.06 -14.45 -30.36
CA LEU A 117 10.65 -14.35 -30.05
C LEU A 117 10.00 -13.43 -31.09
N SER A 118 9.04 -13.97 -31.84
CA SER A 118 8.23 -13.19 -32.78
C SER A 118 6.76 -13.40 -32.46
N SER A 119 5.96 -12.32 -32.49
CA SER A 119 4.51 -12.39 -32.30
C SER A 119 3.76 -12.88 -33.53
N GLN A 120 4.45 -13.02 -34.67
CA GLN A 120 3.90 -13.45 -35.95
C GLN A 120 4.84 -14.45 -36.63
N GLU A 121 4.32 -15.23 -37.57
CA GLU A 121 5.14 -16.11 -38.39
C GLU A 121 6.08 -15.28 -39.26
N VAL A 122 7.39 -15.56 -39.19
CA VAL A 122 8.42 -14.90 -40.00
C VAL A 122 9.02 -15.94 -40.92
N LYS A 123 8.99 -15.66 -42.23
CA LYS A 123 9.73 -16.41 -43.24
C LYS A 123 11.06 -15.71 -43.49
N ASP A 124 12.14 -16.48 -43.58
CA ASP A 124 13.49 -16.00 -43.90
C ASP A 124 14.16 -15.05 -42.88
N ALA A 125 13.96 -15.30 -41.58
CA ALA A 125 14.68 -14.57 -40.53
C ALA A 125 16.20 -14.79 -40.61
N THR A 126 16.98 -13.70 -40.71
CA THR A 126 18.45 -13.74 -40.70
C THR A 126 18.97 -13.11 -39.41
N VAL A 127 19.86 -13.82 -38.71
CA VAL A 127 20.56 -13.33 -37.52
C VAL A 127 21.98 -12.96 -37.91
N LYS A 128 22.42 -11.75 -37.54
CA LYS A 128 23.82 -11.32 -37.67
C LYS A 128 24.43 -11.18 -36.28
N ILE A 129 25.59 -11.78 -36.07
CA ILE A 129 26.37 -11.68 -34.83
C ILE A 129 27.54 -10.72 -35.10
N MET A 130 27.63 -9.66 -34.29
CA MET A 130 28.65 -8.62 -34.43
C MET A 130 29.53 -8.55 -33.19
N ASP A 131 30.83 -8.26 -33.40
CA ASP A 131 31.79 -7.90 -32.37
C ASP A 131 32.28 -6.47 -32.70
N GLY A 132 31.77 -5.49 -31.95
CA GLY A 132 31.83 -4.07 -32.30
C GLY A 132 31.12 -3.78 -33.62
N ASP A 133 31.81 -3.08 -34.54
CA ASP A 133 31.31 -2.77 -35.88
C ASP A 133 31.57 -3.89 -36.90
N THR A 134 32.21 -4.98 -36.47
CA THR A 134 32.62 -6.08 -37.34
C THR A 134 31.61 -7.22 -37.28
N THR A 135 31.12 -7.67 -38.44
CA THR A 135 30.28 -8.88 -38.50
C THR A 135 31.15 -10.12 -38.34
N VAL A 136 30.82 -10.94 -37.35
CA VAL A 136 31.54 -12.19 -37.05
C VAL A 136 30.86 -13.38 -37.71
N LYS A 137 29.52 -13.38 -37.79
CA LYS A 137 28.75 -14.45 -38.43
C LYS A 137 27.35 -14.03 -38.85
#